data_AF-A0A6V8PWQ3-F1
#
_entry.id   AF-A0A6V8PWQ3-F1
#
_cell.length_a   1.000
_cell.length_b   1.000
_cell.length_c   1.000
_cell.angle_alpha   90.00
_cell.angle_beta   90.00
_cell.angle_gamma   90.00
#
_symmetry.space_group_name_H-M   'P 1'
#
loop_
_entity.id
_entity.type
_entity.pdbx_description
1 polymer ?
#
loop_
_entity_poly.entity_id
_entity_poly.type
_entity_poly.pdbx_seq_one_letter_code
_entity_poly.pdbx_strand_id
1 'polypeptide(L)'
;MGKLIVELPDELHEELKKAAVIDHRTLKDIVTGLIVSYLSHSKHGGNGRKAEKTGFCGSWEDERTAEEIVADIRAERRWFQERRI
;
A
#
# COMPACT_ATOMS: atom_id res chain seq x y z
N MET A 1 0.85 -20.35 -21.00
CA MET A 1 1.16 -20.07 -19.57
C MET A 1 1.62 -21.36 -18.93
N GLY A 2 2.84 -21.40 -18.36
CA GLY A 2 3.32 -22.56 -17.62
C GLY A 2 2.53 -22.72 -16.32
N LYS A 3 2.15 -23.95 -15.96
CA LYS A 3 1.61 -24.27 -14.64
C LYS A 3 2.78 -24.69 -13.76
N LEU A 4 3.00 -23.97 -12.67
CA LEU A 4 3.95 -24.37 -11.64
C LEU A 4 3.18 -25.03 -10.50
N ILE A 5 3.53 -26.27 -10.19
CA ILE A 5 3.03 -26.98 -9.02
C ILE A 5 4.13 -26.89 -7.98
N VAL A 6 3.80 -26.36 -6.80
CA VAL A 6 4.74 -26.16 -5.70
C VAL A 6 4.16 -26.85 -4.48
N GLU A 7 4.98 -27.64 -3.80
CA GLU A 7 4.65 -28.18 -2.49
C GLU A 7 5.04 -27.15 -1.43
N LEU A 8 4.10 -26.82 -0.56
CA LEU A 8 4.26 -25.84 0.51
C LEU A 8 4.04 -26.55 1.85
N PRO A 9 4.83 -26.23 2.88
CA PRO A 9 4.52 -26.65 4.25
C PRO A 9 3.10 -26.23 4.63
N ASP A 10 2.38 -27.12 5.34
CA ASP A 10 0.97 -26.92 5.71
C ASP A 10 0.74 -25.61 6.49
N GLU A 11 1.70 -25.23 7.34
CA GLU A 11 1.66 -23.97 8.10
C GLU A 11 1.61 -22.75 7.17
N LEU A 12 2.41 -22.75 6.10
CA LEU A 12 2.44 -21.66 5.14
C LEU A 12 1.19 -21.65 4.25
N HIS A 13 0.64 -22.83 3.94
CA HIS A 13 -0.61 -22.93 3.19
C HIS A 13 -1.78 -22.30 3.96
N GLU A 14 -1.89 -22.57 5.26
CA GLU A 14 -2.94 -22.00 6.10
C GLU A 14 -2.80 -20.48 6.27
N GLU A 15 -1.58 -19.97 6.44
CA GLU A 15 -1.34 -18.52 6.49
C GLU A 15 -1.69 -17.82 5.16
N LEU A 16 -1.32 -18.41 4.02
CA LEU A 16 -1.71 -17.90 2.70
C LEU A 16 -3.22 -17.90 2.49
N LYS A 17 -3.91 -18.91 3.01
CA LYS A 17 -5.37 -19.00 2.96
C LYS A 17 -6.05 -17.93 3.81
N LYS A 18 -5.52 -17.64 5.00
CA LYS A 18 -6.02 -16.51 5.83
C LYS A 18 -5.83 -15.19 5.10
N ALA A 19 -4.65 -14.95 4.52
CA ALA A 19 -4.38 -13.74 3.73
C ALA A 19 -5.34 -13.60 2.54
N ALA A 20 -5.67 -14.72 1.86
CA ALA A 20 -6.65 -14.75 0.76
C ALA A 20 -8.05 -14.30 1.15
N VAL A 21 -8.50 -14.71 2.34
CA VAL A 21 -9.81 -14.30 2.86
C VAL A 21 -9.82 -12.81 3.20
N ILE A 22 -8.75 -12.29 3.81
CA ILE A 22 -8.65 -10.88 4.21
C ILE A 22 -8.58 -9.96 2.99
N ASP A 23 -7.77 -10.30 1.98
CA ASP A 23 -7.56 -9.46 0.81
C ASP A 23 -8.62 -9.63 -0.28
N HIS A 24 -9.59 -10.53 -0.09
CA HIS A 24 -10.60 -10.93 -1.09
C HIS A 24 -9.97 -11.35 -2.43
N ARG A 25 -8.82 -12.02 -2.38
CA ARG A 25 -8.03 -12.43 -3.55
C ARG A 25 -7.85 -13.93 -3.60
N THR A 26 -7.62 -14.48 -4.79
CA THR A 26 -7.32 -15.91 -4.92
C THR A 26 -5.92 -16.22 -4.40
N LEU A 27 -5.70 -17.46 -3.93
CA LEU A 27 -4.36 -17.93 -3.52
C LEU A 27 -3.31 -17.70 -4.61
N LYS A 28 -3.69 -17.92 -5.87
CA LYS A 28 -2.83 -17.71 -7.03
C LYS A 28 -2.37 -16.26 -7.14
N ASP A 29 -3.27 -15.29 -6.94
CA ASP A 29 -2.97 -13.87 -7.06
C ASP A 29 -2.04 -13.40 -5.93
N ILE A 30 -2.26 -13.90 -4.71
CA ILE A 30 -1.39 -13.63 -3.57
C ILE A 30 0.01 -14.19 -3.79
N VAL A 31 0.11 -15.47 -4.17
CA VAL A 31 1.41 -16.10 -4.42
C VAL A 31 2.14 -15.39 -5.56
N THR A 32 1.44 -15.03 -6.63
CA THR A 32 2.02 -14.27 -7.74
C THR A 32 2.50 -12.90 -7.27
N GLY A 33 1.70 -12.19 -6.48
CA GLY A 33 2.07 -10.89 -5.92
C GLY A 33 3.29 -10.95 -5.00
N LEU A 34 3.37 -11.97 -4.14
CA LEU A 34 4.51 -12.21 -3.26
C LEU A 34 5.79 -12.49 -4.06
N ILE A 35 5.72 -13.33 -5.09
CA ILE A 35 6.86 -13.62 -5.96
C ILE A 35 7.30 -12.37 -6.72
N VAL A 36 6.37 -11.62 -7.30
CA VAL A 36 6.67 -10.36 -8.01
C VAL A 36 7.32 -9.35 -7.06
N SER A 37 6.79 -9.21 -5.85
CA SER A 37 7.34 -8.33 -4.81
C SER A 37 8.74 -8.77 -4.39
N TYR A 38 8.98 -10.07 -4.18
CA TYR A 38 10.31 -10.58 -3.84
C TYR A 38 11.32 -10.33 -4.96
N LEU A 39 10.92 -10.59 -6.21
CA LEU A 39 11.77 -10.33 -7.38
C LEU A 39 12.04 -8.84 -7.58
N SER A 40 11.09 -7.95 -7.28
CA SER A 40 11.33 -6.51 -7.35
C SER A 40 12.23 -6.01 -6.21
N HIS A 41 12.07 -6.54 -4.98
CA HIS A 41 12.93 -6.21 -3.84
C HIS A 41 14.37 -6.67 -4.06
N SER A 42 14.59 -7.87 -4.62
CA SER A 42 15.95 -8.36 -4.93
C SER A 42 16.68 -7.50 -5.98
N LYS A 43 15.94 -6.83 -6.87
CA LYS A 43 16.48 -5.87 -7.85
C LYS A 43 16.75 -4.49 -7.25
N HIS A 44 16.33 -4.22 -6.02
CA HIS A 44 16.53 -2.95 -5.31
C HIS A 44 17.45 -3.10 -4.07
N GLY A 45 18.04 -4.28 -3.84
CA GLY A 45 19.01 -4.56 -2.77
C GLY A 45 20.39 -3.91 -2.94
N GLY A 46 20.50 -2.85 -3.73
CA GLY A 46 21.72 -2.07 -3.93
C GLY A 46 21.39 -0.58 -3.90
N ASN A 47 21.92 0.10 -2.89
CA ASN A 47 21.80 1.52 -2.59
C ASN A 47 20.48 2.00 -1.97
N GLY A 48 20.64 2.70 -0.84
CA GLY A 48 19.76 3.78 -0.41
C GLY A 48 19.64 4.87 -1.48
N ARG A 49 18.98 4.54 -2.59
CA ARG A 49 18.45 5.52 -3.52
C ARG A 49 17.26 6.14 -2.81
N LYS A 50 17.44 7.41 -2.42
CA LYS A 50 16.36 8.37 -2.16
C LYS A 50 15.16 7.93 -2.97
N ALA A 51 14.03 7.67 -2.30
CA ALA A 51 12.76 7.32 -2.94
C ALA A 51 12.65 8.14 -4.23
N GLU A 52 12.94 7.51 -5.37
CA GLU A 52 12.74 8.15 -6.65
C GLU A 52 11.25 8.43 -6.65
N LYS A 53 10.87 9.68 -6.92
CA LYS A 53 9.47 10.13 -6.96
C LYS A 53 8.73 9.21 -7.93
N THR A 54 8.22 8.09 -7.43
CA THR A 54 7.33 7.22 -8.17
C THR A 54 6.13 8.11 -8.38
N GLY A 55 5.86 8.55 -9.60
CA GLY A 55 4.77 9.49 -9.92
C GLY A 55 3.36 9.05 -9.47
N PHE A 56 3.27 7.96 -8.70
CA PHE A 56 2.14 7.47 -7.93
C PHE A 56 1.97 8.12 -6.55
N CYS A 57 3.02 8.65 -5.91
CA CYS A 57 2.84 9.61 -4.84
C CYS A 57 2.70 10.98 -5.50
N GLY A 58 1.50 11.27 -6.00
CA GLY A 58 1.20 12.55 -6.64
C GLY A 58 1.82 13.68 -5.83
N SER A 59 2.70 14.46 -6.45
CA SER A 59 3.10 15.72 -5.86
C SER A 59 1.82 16.50 -5.71
N TRP A 60 1.43 16.77 -4.46
CA TRP A 60 0.38 17.72 -4.21
C TRP A 60 0.95 19.09 -4.58
N GLU A 61 0.68 19.51 -5.81
CA GLU A 61 0.92 20.88 -6.24
C GLU A 61 -0.19 21.74 -5.63
N ASP A 62 -0.01 22.04 -4.34
CA ASP A 62 -0.81 23.04 -3.67
C ASP A 62 -0.06 24.37 -3.71
N GLU A 63 -0.69 25.39 -4.26
CA GLU A 63 -0.18 26.76 -4.23
C GLU A 63 -0.33 27.38 -2.84
N ARG A 64 -1.18 26.79 -1.97
CA ARG A 64 -1.41 27.26 -0.61
C ARG A 64 -0.19 27.04 0.26
N THR A 65 0.09 28.01 1.10
CA THR A 65 1.12 27.87 2.14
C THR A 65 0.67 26.88 3.22
N ALA A 66 1.64 26.38 3.99
CA ALA A 66 1.34 25.48 5.10
C ALA A 66 0.36 26.12 6.10
N GLU A 67 0.46 27.43 6.31
CA GLU A 67 -0.40 28.20 7.20
C GLU A 67 -1.85 28.23 6.70
N GLU A 68 -2.06 28.40 5.40
CA GLU A 68 -3.38 28.44 4.77
C GLU A 68 -4.07 27.07 4.84
N ILE A 69 -3.33 25.99 4.58
CA ILE A 69 -3.85 24.62 4.70
C ILE A 69 -4.25 24.32 6.14
N VAL A 70 -3.43 24.72 7.12
CA VAL A 70 -3.74 24.53 8.55
C VAL A 70 -4.95 25.34 8.97
N ALA A 71 -5.11 26.57 8.45
CA ALA A 71 -6.26 27.42 8.74
C ALA A 71 -7.57 26.81 8.20
N ASP A 72 -7.54 26.31 6.96
CA ASP A 72 -8.66 25.67 6.28
C ASP A 72 -9.15 24.42 7.04
N ILE A 73 -8.22 23.50 7.36
CA ILE A 73 -8.53 22.29 8.14
C ILE A 73 -9.10 22.64 9.52
N ARG A 74 -8.60 23.71 10.16
CA ARG A 74 -9.13 24.16 11.46
C ARG A 74 -10.51 24.80 11.34
N ALA A 75 -10.82 25.49 10.25
CA ALA A 75 -12.13 26.10 10.02
C ALA A 75 -13.21 25.02 9.82
N GLU A 76 -12.94 24.02 8.99
CA GLU A 76 -13.86 22.87 8.78
C GLU A 76 -14.13 22.09 10.07
N ARG A 77 -13.10 21.92 10.92
CA ARG A 77 -13.25 21.22 12.20
C ARG A 77 -14.07 22.00 13.24
N ARG A 78 -14.12 23.34 13.17
CA ARG A 78 -14.99 24.13 14.05
C ARG A 78 -16.46 23.95 13.69
N TRP A 79 -16.78 23.92 12.40
CA TRP A 79 -18.14 23.62 11.93
C TRP A 79 -18.63 22.24 12.40
N PHE A 80 -17.73 21.25 12.47
CA PHE A 80 -18.06 19.91 12.98
C PHE A 80 -18.35 19.87 14.49
N GLN A 81 -17.78 20.78 15.28
CA GLN A 81 -18.07 20.91 16.71
C GLN A 81 -19.42 21.59 16.97
N GLU A 82 -19.80 22.56 16.13
CA GLU A 82 -21.01 23.36 16.31
C GLU A 82 -22.31 22.59 15.96
N ARG A 83 -22.23 21.59 15.07
CA ARG A 83 -23.38 20.71 14.73
C ARG A 83 -23.65 19.59 15.75
N ARG A 84 -22.85 19.46 16.81
CA ARG A 84 -22.98 18.44 17.86
C ARG A 84 -23.66 18.94 19.13
N ILE A 85 -24.16 20.17 19.14
CA ILE A 85 -24.92 20.76 20.26
C ILE A 85 -26.41 20.76 19.90
#